data_AF-A0A2J6PZL1-F1
#
_entry.id   AF-A0A2J6PZL1-F1
#
_cell.length_a   1.000
_cell.length_b   1.000
_cell.length_c   1.000
_cell.angle_alpha   90.00
_cell.angle_beta   90.00
_cell.angle_gamma   90.00
#
_symmetry.space_group_name_H-M   'P 1'
#
loop_
_entity.id
_entity.type
_entity.pdbx_description
1 polymer ?
#
loop_
_entity_poly.entity_id
_entity_poly.type
_entity_poly.pdbx_seq_one_letter_code
_entity_poly.pdbx_strand_id
1 'polypeptide(L)'
;MEKDGSGTAVESCRSSTYTFEDDIKHSFSLERTISIRSFETFQSTYSTSPSLVLLFSWTGAQQRHISKYISGYAKLFPTSPVLVIETSLKDLVMRSSAEKQRNLQRTIDLMIKSGLSNGNILIHCFSDGGSNKAVEFAEAYHARIGHKLPCQALCLDSTPRVYLFSEKDDMIYWRDVERHGVEAARNGVRTMLVRFRNSGHCNHVKEDEKKYWGAMREVWEMRDLEIGVAL
;
A
#
# COMPACT_ATOMS: atom_id res chain seq x y z
N MET A 1 -26.83 48.06 41.83
CA MET A 1 -25.43 48.28 41.41
C MET A 1 -25.25 47.39 40.18
N GLU A 2 -25.53 47.85 38.95
CA GLU A 2 -24.95 49.03 38.27
C GLU A 2 -23.41 48.97 38.45
N LYS A 3 -22.55 48.83 37.43
CA LYS A 3 -22.54 49.30 36.03
C LYS A 3 -21.58 48.40 35.22
N ASP A 4 -21.94 47.94 34.03
CA ASP A 4 -21.88 48.60 32.71
C ASP A 4 -20.48 48.82 32.14
N GLY A 5 -20.37 48.41 30.88
CA GLY A 5 -19.65 49.15 29.84
C GLY A 5 -18.58 48.32 29.13
N SER A 6 -18.50 48.19 27.81
CA SER A 6 -19.33 48.53 26.65
C SER A 6 -18.34 48.47 25.47
N GLY A 7 -18.71 47.87 24.35
CA GLY A 7 -17.87 47.89 23.15
C GLY A 7 -18.48 47.09 22.01
N THR A 8 -19.31 47.76 21.22
CA THR A 8 -20.15 47.26 20.13
C THR A 8 -19.44 47.17 18.76
N ALA A 9 -19.80 46.12 17.99
CA ALA A 9 -20.03 46.03 16.53
C ALA A 9 -18.88 46.45 15.56
N VAL A 10 -18.69 45.96 14.33
CA VAL A 10 -19.62 45.63 13.21
C VAL A 10 -18.89 44.67 12.22
N GLU A 11 -19.68 44.00 11.39
CA GLU A 11 -19.44 43.00 10.33
C GLU A 11 -18.38 43.29 9.22
N SER A 12 -17.87 42.20 8.60
CA SER A 12 -18.04 41.88 7.15
C SER A 12 -16.78 41.38 6.38
N CYS A 13 -16.89 40.14 5.88
CA CYS A 13 -16.56 39.60 4.53
C CYS A 13 -15.17 39.78 3.84
N ARG A 14 -14.52 38.62 3.63
CA ARG A 14 -13.69 38.12 2.48
C ARG A 14 -12.44 38.89 1.97
N SER A 15 -11.29 38.21 1.93
CA SER A 15 -10.55 37.84 0.68
C SER A 15 -9.12 37.30 0.97
N SER A 16 -8.71 36.31 0.18
CA SER A 16 -7.38 35.65 0.03
C SER A 16 -6.20 36.61 -0.17
N THR A 17 -4.94 36.22 0.14
CA THR A 17 -4.02 35.55 -0.82
C THR A 17 -2.70 35.11 -0.17
N TYR A 18 -2.14 34.02 -0.69
CA TYR A 18 -0.84 33.42 -0.38
C TYR A 18 0.11 33.69 -1.54
N THR A 19 1.40 33.94 -1.30
CA THR A 19 2.46 33.71 -2.30
C THR A 19 3.74 33.20 -1.64
N PHE A 20 4.39 32.29 -2.36
CA PHE A 20 5.40 31.31 -1.97
C PHE A 20 6.55 31.48 -2.96
N GLU A 21 7.43 32.47 -2.79
CA GLU A 21 8.46 32.70 -3.82
C GLU A 21 9.73 33.44 -3.41
N ASP A 22 9.84 34.08 -2.23
CA ASP A 22 10.86 35.14 -2.13
C ASP A 22 12.25 34.77 -1.59
N ASP A 23 12.46 33.77 -0.73
CA ASP A 23 13.74 33.73 0.02
C ASP A 23 14.68 32.54 -0.23
N ILE A 24 14.65 31.94 -1.44
CA ILE A 24 15.79 31.15 -1.94
C ILE A 24 16.66 32.06 -2.82
N LYS A 25 17.63 32.76 -2.23
CA LYS A 25 18.78 33.31 -2.95
C LYS A 25 19.94 33.64 -2.00
N HIS A 26 21.13 33.28 -2.46
CA HIS A 26 22.46 33.35 -1.85
C HIS A 26 22.84 32.12 -1.00
N SER A 27 23.85 31.31 -1.31
CA SER A 27 24.90 31.24 -2.34
C SER A 27 25.92 30.25 -1.76
N PHE A 28 26.48 29.30 -2.51
CA PHE A 28 27.94 29.09 -2.62
C PHE A 28 28.28 27.98 -3.62
N SER A 29 29.48 28.12 -4.17
CA SER A 29 29.93 27.79 -5.53
C SER A 29 30.43 26.36 -5.75
N LEU A 30 30.25 25.88 -7.00
CA LEU A 30 31.02 24.84 -7.72
C LEU A 30 32.53 25.19 -7.69
N GLU A 31 33.53 24.31 -7.76
CA GLU A 31 33.70 23.06 -8.51
C GLU A 31 35.05 22.39 -8.11
N ARG A 32 35.13 21.05 -8.04
CA ARG A 32 36.32 20.21 -8.32
C ARG A 32 35.93 18.71 -8.26
N THR A 33 35.82 18.08 -9.43
CA THR A 33 35.53 16.64 -9.70
C THR A 33 36.77 15.79 -9.39
N ILE A 34 36.72 14.62 -8.71
CA ILE A 34 36.36 13.25 -9.19
C ILE A 34 35.89 12.42 -7.96
N SER A 35 34.59 12.10 -7.85
CA SER A 35 33.86 10.83 -8.16
C SER A 35 34.18 9.58 -7.29
N ILE A 36 33.58 9.49 -6.11
CA ILE A 36 32.32 8.83 -5.71
C ILE A 36 32.36 8.90 -4.17
N ARG A 37 31.54 9.76 -3.56
CA ARG A 37 31.51 9.94 -2.10
C ARG A 37 30.18 9.48 -1.53
N SER A 38 30.29 8.63 -0.52
CA SER A 38 29.41 8.49 0.65
C SER A 38 27.96 8.92 0.46
N PHE A 39 27.04 7.95 0.43
CA PHE A 39 25.61 8.20 0.66
C PHE A 39 25.40 8.64 2.11
N GLU A 40 25.67 9.91 2.43
CA GLU A 40 25.15 10.53 3.65
C GLU A 40 23.82 11.23 3.34
N THR A 41 22.79 10.63 3.94
CA THR A 41 21.51 11.19 4.38
C THR A 41 20.71 11.99 3.35
N PHE A 42 19.92 11.25 2.57
CA PHE A 42 18.75 11.77 1.87
C PHE A 42 17.75 12.27 2.93
N GLN A 43 17.72 13.58 3.21
CA GLN A 43 16.61 14.17 3.98
C GLN A 43 15.39 14.25 3.07
N SER A 44 14.65 13.14 2.98
CA SER A 44 13.35 13.18 2.34
C SER A 44 12.38 13.96 3.21
N THR A 45 11.53 14.77 2.58
CA THR A 45 10.32 15.33 3.17
C THR A 45 9.21 14.28 3.39
N TYR A 46 9.53 12.98 3.36
CA TYR A 46 8.57 11.93 3.69
C TYR A 46 8.15 12.08 5.16
N SER A 47 6.86 12.34 5.38
CA SER A 47 6.24 12.04 6.67
C SER A 47 6.62 10.61 7.04
N THR A 48 7.23 10.42 8.21
CA THR A 48 7.63 9.10 8.72
C THR A 48 6.44 8.16 8.94
N SER A 49 5.23 8.72 8.94
CA SER A 49 3.97 8.00 9.14
C SER A 49 3.13 8.01 7.86
N PRO A 50 2.44 6.90 7.54
CA PRO A 50 1.47 6.87 6.45
C PRO A 50 0.27 7.77 6.76
N SER A 51 -0.36 8.33 5.73
CA SER A 51 -1.59 9.11 5.89
C SER A 51 -2.79 8.24 6.25
N LEU A 52 -2.74 6.95 5.89
CA LEU A 52 -3.75 5.94 6.18
C LEU A 52 -3.12 4.55 6.18
N VAL A 53 -3.55 3.69 7.10
CA VAL A 53 -3.32 2.24 7.04
C VAL A 53 -4.61 1.55 6.59
N LEU A 54 -4.58 0.85 5.46
CA LEU A 54 -5.64 -0.05 5.02
C LEU A 54 -5.31 -1.48 5.48
N LEU A 55 -6.15 -2.03 6.36
CA LEU A 55 -5.98 -3.38 6.91
C LEU A 55 -7.04 -4.32 6.35
N PHE A 56 -6.66 -5.20 5.42
CA PHE A 56 -7.55 -6.20 4.83
C PHE A 56 -7.44 -7.51 5.59
N SER A 57 -8.43 -7.83 6.43
CA SER A 57 -8.38 -9.01 7.30
C SER A 57 -8.53 -10.32 6.52
N TRP A 58 -8.05 -11.42 7.13
CA TRP A 58 -8.28 -12.76 6.63
C TRP A 58 -9.76 -13.16 6.78
N THR A 59 -10.15 -14.21 6.06
CA THR A 59 -11.54 -14.67 6.01
C THR A 59 -12.05 -15.09 7.39
N GLY A 60 -13.12 -14.45 7.85
CA GLY A 60 -13.76 -14.79 9.14
C GLY A 60 -12.93 -14.40 10.38
N ALA A 61 -12.00 -13.46 10.24
CA ALA A 61 -11.21 -12.94 11.35
C ALA A 61 -12.09 -12.46 12.52
N GLN A 62 -11.78 -12.92 13.74
CA GLN A 62 -12.51 -12.43 14.92
C GLN A 62 -11.94 -11.09 15.40
N GLN A 63 -12.83 -10.21 15.89
CA GLN A 63 -12.49 -8.85 16.29
C GLN A 63 -11.31 -8.76 17.26
N ARG A 64 -11.24 -9.67 18.25
CA ARG A 64 -10.14 -9.70 19.24
C ARG A 64 -8.75 -9.85 18.60
N HIS A 65 -8.66 -10.52 17.45
CA HIS A 65 -7.39 -10.71 16.76
C HIS A 65 -7.05 -9.48 15.92
N ILE A 66 -8.04 -8.92 15.21
CA ILE A 66 -7.91 -7.66 14.47
C ILE A 66 -7.46 -6.53 15.40
N SER A 67 -8.04 -6.42 16.60
CA SER A 67 -7.70 -5.39 17.58
C SER A 67 -6.23 -5.37 17.99
N LYS A 68 -5.52 -6.50 17.93
CA LYS A 68 -4.07 -6.55 18.21
C LYS A 68 -3.29 -5.78 17.14
N TYR A 69 -3.64 -5.95 15.86
CA TYR A 69 -3.01 -5.25 14.74
C TYR A 69 -3.34 -3.76 14.75
N ILE A 70 -4.60 -3.38 15.02
CA ILE A 70 -4.98 -1.97 15.20
C ILE A 70 -4.14 -1.33 16.31
N SER A 71 -4.01 -1.99 17.46
CA SER A 71 -3.21 -1.48 18.59
C SER A 71 -1.72 -1.38 18.25
N GLY A 72 -1.20 -2.29 17.42
CA GLY A 72 0.17 -2.22 16.92
C GLY A 72 0.39 -1.00 16.03
N TYR A 73 -0.49 -0.76 15.06
CA TYR A 73 -0.40 0.42 14.19
C TYR A 73 -0.61 1.73 14.95
N ALA A 74 -1.53 1.79 15.91
CA ALA A 74 -1.73 2.96 16.76
C ALA A 74 -0.48 3.32 17.58
N LYS A 75 0.36 2.33 17.94
CA LYS A 75 1.65 2.56 18.60
C LYS A 75 2.75 3.00 17.63
N LEU A 76 2.81 2.38 16.44
CA LEU A 76 3.82 2.68 15.43
C LEU A 76 3.58 4.05 14.77
N PHE A 77 2.33 4.37 14.47
CA PHE A 77 1.91 5.56 13.77
C PHE A 77 0.72 6.23 14.49
N PRO A 78 0.95 6.93 15.61
CA PRO A 78 -0.12 7.47 16.46
C PRO A 78 -1.07 8.46 15.77
N THR A 79 -0.62 9.09 14.69
CA THR A 79 -1.39 10.07 13.91
C THR A 79 -2.10 9.44 12.70
N SER A 80 -1.82 8.17 12.40
CA SER A 80 -2.34 7.51 11.20
C SER A 80 -3.62 6.75 11.53
N PRO A 81 -4.75 7.08 10.87
CA PRO A 81 -5.96 6.28 11.00
C PRO A 81 -5.74 4.87 10.42
N VAL A 82 -6.41 3.88 11.02
CA VAL A 82 -6.44 2.50 10.52
C VAL A 82 -7.87 2.21 10.05
N LEU A 83 -8.04 2.00 8.75
CA LEU A 83 -9.29 1.56 8.16
C LEU A 83 -9.24 0.05 7.93
N VAL A 84 -10.04 -0.68 8.71
CA VAL A 84 -10.14 -2.13 8.59
C VAL A 84 -11.22 -2.50 7.59
N ILE A 85 -10.87 -3.37 6.64
CA ILE A 85 -11.79 -3.96 5.68
C ILE A 85 -11.83 -5.45 5.94
N GLU A 86 -12.97 -5.89 6.48
CA GLU A 86 -13.15 -7.29 6.83
C GLU A 86 -13.52 -8.15 5.63
N THR A 87 -13.05 -9.39 5.65
CA THR A 87 -13.38 -10.40 4.64
C THR A 87 -14.28 -11.48 5.24
N SER A 88 -15.48 -11.63 4.67
CA SER A 88 -16.40 -12.70 5.05
C SER A 88 -16.26 -13.92 4.13
N LEU A 89 -16.62 -15.11 4.62
CA LEU A 89 -16.67 -16.34 3.79
C LEU A 89 -17.47 -16.13 2.49
N LYS A 90 -18.60 -15.41 2.55
CA LYS A 90 -19.43 -15.11 1.37
C LYS A 90 -18.68 -14.27 0.32
N ASP A 91 -17.75 -13.41 0.74
CA ASP A 91 -16.92 -12.64 -0.19
C ASP A 91 -15.93 -13.54 -0.94
N LEU A 92 -15.47 -14.63 -0.34
CA LEU A 92 -14.46 -15.47 -0.94
C LEU A 92 -15.05 -16.47 -1.95
N VAL A 93 -16.18 -17.10 -1.61
CA VAL A 93 -16.70 -18.27 -2.35
C VAL A 93 -18.03 -18.06 -3.08
N MET A 94 -18.77 -16.97 -2.83
CA MET A 94 -20.14 -16.83 -3.34
C MET A 94 -20.40 -15.57 -4.18
N ARG A 95 -19.68 -14.49 -3.97
CA ARG A 95 -19.95 -13.19 -4.62
C ARG A 95 -19.09 -12.99 -5.86
N SER A 96 -19.71 -12.48 -6.92
CA SER A 96 -18.98 -11.99 -8.10
C SER A 96 -18.13 -10.75 -7.76
N SER A 97 -17.11 -10.46 -8.57
CA SER A 97 -16.29 -9.24 -8.43
C SER A 97 -17.15 -7.97 -8.44
N ALA A 98 -18.12 -7.88 -9.35
CA ALA A 98 -19.05 -6.73 -9.38
C ALA A 98 -19.81 -6.54 -8.05
N GLU A 99 -20.27 -7.62 -7.41
CA GLU A 99 -20.94 -7.53 -6.11
C GLU A 99 -19.99 -7.12 -4.98
N LYS A 100 -18.78 -7.69 -4.96
CA LYS A 100 -17.74 -7.33 -3.98
C LYS A 100 -17.40 -5.85 -4.09
N GLN A 101 -17.18 -5.37 -5.32
CA GLN A 101 -16.88 -3.97 -5.61
C GLN A 101 -18.03 -3.04 -5.20
N ARG A 102 -19.28 -3.37 -5.53
CA ARG A 102 -20.46 -2.60 -5.09
C ARG A 102 -20.54 -2.46 -3.57
N ASN A 103 -20.26 -3.53 -2.83
CA ASN A 103 -20.29 -3.50 -1.36
C ASN A 103 -19.18 -2.63 -0.76
N LEU A 104 -18.08 -2.42 -1.49
CA LEU A 104 -16.96 -1.58 -1.05
C LEU A 104 -17.17 -0.09 -1.38
N GLN A 105 -18.08 0.25 -2.28
CA GLN A 105 -18.30 1.64 -2.73
C GLN A 105 -18.61 2.59 -1.57
N ARG A 106 -19.39 2.16 -0.57
CA ARG A 106 -19.68 3.01 0.60
C ARG A 106 -18.41 3.37 1.38
N THR A 107 -17.53 2.39 1.60
CA THR A 107 -16.27 2.60 2.31
C THR A 107 -15.33 3.49 1.50
N ILE A 108 -15.27 3.28 0.18
CA ILE A 108 -14.49 4.10 -0.76
C ILE A 108 -14.97 5.55 -0.74
N ASP A 109 -16.28 5.78 -0.88
CA ASP A 109 -16.88 7.11 -0.85
C ASP A 109 -16.59 7.85 0.47
N LEU A 110 -16.63 7.15 1.61
CA LEU A 110 -16.28 7.72 2.91
C LEU A 110 -14.79 8.07 2.98
N MET A 111 -13.91 7.17 2.55
CA MET A 111 -12.46 7.40 2.50
C MET A 111 -12.12 8.66 1.67
N ILE A 112 -12.76 8.82 0.50
CA ILE A 112 -12.58 9.98 -0.38
C ILE A 112 -13.10 11.26 0.29
N LYS A 113 -14.34 11.24 0.79
CA LYS A 113 -14.96 12.42 1.43
C LYS A 113 -14.18 12.91 2.65
N SER A 114 -13.55 12.01 3.38
CA SER A 114 -12.70 12.32 4.53
C SER A 114 -11.28 12.76 4.15
N GLY A 115 -10.92 12.80 2.86
CA GLY A 115 -9.58 13.20 2.40
C GLY A 115 -8.48 12.16 2.68
N LEU A 116 -8.84 10.96 3.16
CA LEU A 116 -7.89 9.92 3.55
C LEU A 116 -7.16 9.31 2.35
N SER A 117 -7.71 9.48 1.14
CA SER A 117 -7.11 9.01 -0.11
C SER A 117 -6.11 9.99 -0.74
N ASN A 118 -5.83 11.14 -0.12
CA ASN A 118 -4.97 12.17 -0.72
C ASN A 118 -3.48 12.00 -0.40
N GLY A 119 -3.13 11.07 0.49
CA GLY A 119 -1.77 10.88 0.99
C GLY A 119 -1.18 9.50 0.71
N ASN A 120 -0.05 9.22 1.32
CA ASN A 120 0.64 7.93 1.22
C ASN A 120 -0.08 6.84 2.03
N ILE A 121 -0.53 5.78 1.37
CA ILE A 121 -1.26 4.69 2.01
C ILE A 121 -0.33 3.49 2.25
N LEU A 122 -0.35 2.96 3.46
CA LEU A 122 0.18 1.63 3.79
C LEU A 122 -0.96 0.61 3.68
N ILE A 123 -0.78 -0.43 2.89
CA ILE A 123 -1.73 -1.53 2.74
C ILE A 123 -1.17 -2.76 3.42
N HIS A 124 -1.98 -3.45 4.24
CA HIS A 124 -1.64 -4.72 4.84
C HIS A 124 -2.75 -5.73 4.57
N CYS A 125 -2.43 -6.78 3.81
CA CYS A 125 -3.33 -7.85 3.44
C CYS A 125 -2.97 -9.15 4.16
N PHE A 126 -3.97 -9.80 4.75
CA PHE A 126 -3.82 -11.13 5.36
C PHE A 126 -4.46 -12.21 4.50
N SER A 127 -3.73 -13.30 4.27
CA SER A 127 -4.20 -14.50 3.58
C SER A 127 -4.76 -14.20 2.17
N ASP A 128 -5.37 -15.19 1.54
CA ASP A 128 -5.98 -15.09 0.21
C ASP A 128 -7.22 -14.20 0.24
N GLY A 129 -8.01 -14.27 1.31
CA GLY A 129 -9.21 -13.45 1.47
C GLY A 129 -8.93 -11.95 1.52
N GLY A 130 -7.98 -11.53 2.36
CA GLY A 130 -7.60 -10.12 2.48
C GLY A 130 -6.95 -9.60 1.19
N SER A 131 -6.12 -10.41 0.55
CA SER A 131 -5.48 -10.05 -0.73
C SER A 131 -6.50 -9.90 -1.85
N ASN A 132 -7.46 -10.82 -1.98
CA ASN A 132 -8.56 -10.70 -2.94
C ASN A 132 -9.37 -9.43 -2.66
N LYS A 133 -9.72 -9.17 -1.40
CA LYS A 133 -10.49 -7.99 -1.02
C LYS A 133 -9.75 -6.68 -1.33
N ALA A 134 -8.42 -6.66 -1.18
CA ALA A 134 -7.59 -5.52 -1.54
C ALA A 134 -7.59 -5.23 -3.04
N VAL A 135 -7.55 -6.27 -3.88
CA VAL A 135 -7.66 -6.12 -5.36
C VAL A 135 -9.04 -5.55 -5.71
N GLU A 136 -10.12 -6.15 -5.21
CA GLU A 136 -11.48 -5.67 -5.48
C GLU A 136 -11.68 -4.23 -4.99
N PHE A 137 -11.08 -3.86 -3.86
CA PHE A 137 -11.11 -2.48 -3.35
C PHE A 137 -10.35 -1.52 -4.27
N ALA A 138 -9.16 -1.89 -4.73
CA ALA A 138 -8.35 -1.07 -5.60
C ALA A 138 -9.00 -0.88 -6.98
N GLU A 139 -9.61 -1.92 -7.55
CA GLU A 139 -10.38 -1.85 -8.80
C GLU A 139 -11.62 -0.95 -8.65
N ALA A 140 -12.39 -1.16 -7.57
CA ALA A 140 -13.55 -0.33 -7.26
C ALA A 140 -13.17 1.15 -7.05
N TYR A 141 -12.05 1.41 -6.37
CA TYR A 141 -11.51 2.76 -6.19
C TYR A 141 -11.12 3.38 -7.52
N HIS A 142 -10.40 2.63 -8.36
CA HIS A 142 -9.98 3.10 -9.67
C HIS A 142 -11.17 3.43 -10.58
N ALA A 143 -12.18 2.56 -10.61
CA ALA A 143 -13.41 2.81 -11.35
C ALA A 143 -14.17 4.05 -10.84
N ARG A 144 -14.06 4.36 -9.54
CA ARG A 144 -14.74 5.49 -8.90
C ARG A 144 -14.03 6.84 -9.12
N ILE A 145 -12.70 6.86 -9.06
CA ILE A 145 -11.87 8.09 -9.07
C ILE A 145 -11.15 8.32 -10.40
N GLY A 146 -10.93 7.28 -11.21
CA GLY A 146 -10.15 7.33 -12.45
C GLY A 146 -8.63 7.27 -12.25
N HIS A 147 -8.14 7.19 -11.01
CA HIS A 147 -6.72 7.08 -10.67
C HIS A 147 -6.45 5.87 -9.78
N LYS A 148 -5.19 5.43 -9.75
CA LYS A 148 -4.78 4.29 -8.92
C LYS A 148 -4.83 4.69 -7.45
N LEU A 149 -5.13 3.73 -6.58
CA LEU A 149 -5.02 3.91 -5.12
C LEU A 149 -3.57 4.28 -4.79
N PRO A 150 -3.30 5.36 -4.02
CA PRO A 150 -1.94 5.84 -3.74
C PRO A 150 -1.22 4.98 -2.68
N CYS A 151 -1.04 3.71 -3.01
CA CYS A 151 -0.30 2.73 -2.22
C CYS A 151 1.20 3.07 -2.26
N GLN A 152 1.76 3.39 -1.10
CA GLN A 152 3.20 3.65 -0.93
C GLN A 152 3.94 2.40 -0.44
N ALA A 153 3.26 1.56 0.34
CA ALA A 153 3.81 0.33 0.89
C ALA A 153 2.73 -0.75 0.98
N LEU A 154 3.12 -1.99 0.70
CA LEU A 154 2.25 -3.16 0.73
C LEU A 154 2.89 -4.26 1.59
N CYS A 155 2.17 -4.67 2.63
CA CYS A 155 2.52 -5.80 3.50
C CYS A 155 1.58 -6.97 3.17
N LEU A 156 2.18 -8.14 2.92
CA LEU A 156 1.46 -9.37 2.60
C LEU A 156 1.79 -10.41 3.66
N ASP A 157 0.81 -10.75 4.50
CA ASP A 157 0.94 -11.76 5.56
C ASP A 157 0.20 -13.03 5.16
N SER A 158 0.93 -14.14 5.12
CA SER A 158 0.38 -15.47 4.80
C SER A 158 -0.30 -15.56 3.43
N THR A 159 0.18 -14.79 2.45
CA THR A 159 -0.31 -14.81 1.07
C THR A 159 0.66 -15.63 0.20
N PRO A 160 0.18 -16.34 -0.85
CA PRO A 160 1.04 -16.85 -1.90
C PRO A 160 1.84 -15.70 -2.52
N ARG A 161 3.13 -15.93 -2.77
CA ARG A 161 4.01 -14.92 -3.36
C ARG A 161 4.75 -15.50 -4.54
N VAL A 162 4.76 -14.78 -5.66
CA VAL A 162 5.67 -15.05 -6.76
C VAL A 162 6.76 -13.98 -6.79
N TYR A 163 8.01 -14.44 -6.84
CA TYR A 163 9.18 -13.61 -7.06
C TYR A 163 9.58 -13.76 -8.52
N LEU A 164 9.34 -12.71 -9.32
CA LEU A 164 9.86 -12.59 -10.67
C LEU A 164 11.08 -11.67 -10.63
N PHE A 165 12.22 -12.16 -11.11
CA PHE A 165 13.47 -11.40 -11.06
C PHE A 165 14.42 -11.83 -12.17
N SER A 166 15.39 -10.98 -12.52
CA SER A 166 16.32 -11.24 -13.61
C SER A 166 17.78 -11.07 -13.19
N GLU A 167 18.67 -11.92 -13.69
CA GLU A 167 20.11 -11.79 -13.48
C GLU A 167 20.70 -10.49 -14.06
N LYS A 168 19.99 -9.89 -15.04
CA LYS A 168 20.34 -8.63 -15.72
C LYS A 168 19.51 -7.44 -15.24
N ASP A 169 18.82 -7.55 -14.10
CA ASP A 169 18.22 -6.38 -13.47
C ASP A 169 19.32 -5.53 -12.83
N ASP A 170 19.64 -4.41 -13.49
CA ASP A 170 20.68 -3.48 -13.03
C ASP A 170 20.23 -2.61 -11.83
N MET A 171 18.94 -2.64 -11.46
CA MET A 171 18.40 -1.88 -10.34
C MET A 171 18.24 -2.71 -9.06
N ILE A 172 17.80 -3.97 -9.19
CA ILE A 172 17.57 -4.86 -8.04
C ILE A 172 18.44 -6.11 -8.15
N TYR A 173 19.34 -6.30 -7.18
CA TYR A 173 20.25 -7.43 -7.21
C TYR A 173 19.51 -8.76 -7.03
N TRP A 174 19.57 -9.58 -8.07
CA TRP A 174 18.76 -10.79 -8.20
C TRP A 174 18.98 -11.82 -7.07
N ARG A 175 20.19 -11.92 -6.52
CA ARG A 175 20.50 -12.87 -5.44
C ARG A 175 19.82 -12.50 -4.12
N ASP A 176 19.54 -11.22 -3.91
CA ASP A 176 18.81 -10.78 -2.72
C ASP A 176 17.33 -11.18 -2.83
N VAL A 177 16.75 -11.04 -4.03
CA VAL A 177 15.40 -11.51 -4.31
C VAL A 177 15.30 -13.03 -4.16
N GLU A 178 16.24 -13.78 -4.73
CA GLU A 178 16.30 -15.23 -4.57
C GLU A 178 16.42 -15.63 -3.10
N ARG A 179 17.39 -15.07 -2.38
CA ARG A 179 17.63 -15.39 -0.97
C ARG A 179 16.38 -15.12 -0.14
N HIS A 180 15.74 -13.98 -0.32
CA HIS A 180 14.51 -13.64 0.40
C HIS A 180 13.38 -14.63 0.09
N GLY A 181 13.15 -14.97 -1.19
CA GLY A 181 12.15 -15.96 -1.57
C GLY A 181 12.41 -17.34 -0.93
N VAL A 182 13.67 -17.81 -0.95
CA VAL A 182 14.07 -19.09 -0.35
C VAL A 182 13.94 -19.08 1.18
N GLU A 183 14.37 -18.01 1.85
CA GLU A 183 14.21 -17.87 3.30
C GLU A 183 12.74 -17.88 3.69
N ALA A 184 11.90 -17.21 2.91
CA ALA A 184 10.49 -17.14 3.19
C ALA A 184 9.77 -18.48 2.92
N ALA A 185 10.22 -19.26 1.92
CA ALA A 185 9.81 -20.64 1.73
C ALA A 185 10.18 -21.53 2.93
N ARG A 186 11.41 -21.40 3.44
CA ARG A 186 11.90 -22.13 4.62
C ARG A 186 11.09 -21.82 5.88
N ASN A 187 10.55 -20.60 5.98
CA ASN A 187 9.68 -20.17 7.06
C ASN A 187 8.20 -20.53 6.84
N GLY A 188 7.90 -21.45 5.92
CA GLY A 188 6.56 -22.00 5.72
C GLY A 188 5.63 -21.15 4.87
N VAL A 189 6.12 -20.06 4.27
CA VAL A 189 5.29 -19.27 3.36
C VAL A 189 5.31 -19.88 1.96
N ARG A 190 4.15 -19.98 1.32
CA ARG A 190 4.03 -20.45 -0.06
C ARG A 190 4.67 -19.42 -1.00
N THR A 191 5.79 -19.79 -1.60
CA THR A 191 6.52 -18.94 -2.55
C THR A 191 6.83 -19.66 -3.85
N MET A 192 6.75 -18.95 -4.95
CA MET A 192 7.30 -19.36 -6.23
C MET A 192 8.42 -18.42 -6.64
N LEU A 193 9.53 -18.95 -7.11
CA LEU A 193 10.65 -18.17 -7.63
C LEU A 193 10.79 -18.42 -9.12
N VAL A 194 10.72 -17.36 -9.92
CA VAL A 194 10.91 -17.42 -11.37
C VAL A 194 12.03 -16.47 -11.76
N ARG A 195 13.16 -17.07 -12.07
CA ARG A 195 14.36 -16.35 -12.51
C ARG A 195 14.41 -16.23 -14.02
N PHE A 196 14.56 -15.01 -14.49
CA PHE A 196 14.90 -14.62 -15.85
C PHE A 196 16.40 -14.33 -15.95
N ARG A 197 16.96 -14.33 -17.16
CA ARG A 197 18.42 -14.12 -17.34
C ARG A 197 18.76 -12.76 -17.92
N ASN A 198 17.93 -12.22 -18.80
CA ASN A 198 18.33 -11.16 -19.72
C ASN A 198 17.40 -9.93 -19.73
N SER A 199 16.29 -9.99 -19.01
CA SER A 199 15.31 -8.91 -18.91
C SER A 199 15.80 -7.84 -17.95
N GLY A 200 15.56 -6.58 -18.31
CA GLY A 200 15.75 -5.47 -17.38
C GLY A 200 14.62 -5.42 -16.34
N HIS A 201 14.71 -4.47 -15.42
CA HIS A 201 13.71 -4.26 -14.38
C HIS A 201 12.29 -4.16 -14.95
N CYS A 202 11.38 -4.97 -14.41
CA CYS A 202 9.98 -5.04 -14.84
C CYS A 202 9.78 -5.32 -16.34
N ASN A 203 10.74 -5.95 -17.02
CA ASN A 203 10.71 -6.21 -18.47
C ASN A 203 10.79 -7.70 -18.85
N HIS A 204 10.23 -8.57 -17.99
CA HIS A 204 10.37 -10.02 -18.11
C HIS A 204 9.54 -10.65 -19.24
N VAL A 205 8.37 -10.09 -19.54
CA VAL A 205 7.51 -10.56 -20.65
C VAL A 205 8.24 -10.49 -21.99
N LYS A 206 9.08 -9.46 -22.20
CA LYS A 206 9.88 -9.30 -23.42
C LYS A 206 10.93 -10.40 -23.59
N GLU A 207 11.43 -10.97 -22.49
CA GLU A 207 12.36 -12.10 -22.54
C GLU A 207 11.63 -13.41 -22.82
N ASP A 208 10.60 -13.72 -22.02
CA ASP A 208 9.85 -14.97 -22.13
C ASP A 208 8.42 -14.78 -21.61
N GLU A 209 7.53 -14.42 -22.52
CA GLU A 209 6.11 -14.20 -22.27
C GLU A 209 5.42 -15.46 -21.72
N LYS A 210 5.76 -16.64 -22.26
CA LYS A 210 5.13 -17.90 -21.85
C LYS A 210 5.49 -18.25 -20.41
N LYS A 211 6.75 -18.08 -20.04
CA LYS A 211 7.23 -18.30 -18.66
C LYS A 211 6.63 -17.30 -17.69
N TYR A 212 6.55 -16.03 -18.07
CA TYR A 212 5.92 -14.99 -17.26
C TYR A 212 4.44 -15.29 -16.97
N TRP A 213 3.64 -15.54 -18.01
CA TRP A 213 2.21 -15.84 -17.83
C TRP A 213 1.96 -17.22 -17.22
N GLY A 214 2.86 -18.19 -17.44
CA GLY A 214 2.85 -19.47 -16.76
C GLY A 214 2.98 -19.30 -15.24
N ALA A 215 3.93 -18.46 -14.81
CA ALA A 215 4.11 -18.09 -13.41
C ALA A 215 2.85 -17.40 -12.85
N MET A 216 2.24 -16.47 -13.59
CA MET A 216 1.00 -15.81 -13.14
C MET A 216 -0.15 -16.81 -12.94
N ARG A 217 -0.29 -17.78 -13.84
CA ARG A 217 -1.28 -18.86 -13.70
C ARG A 217 -0.97 -19.75 -12.50
N GLU A 218 0.29 -20.14 -12.31
CA GLU A 218 0.67 -21.06 -11.24
C GLU A 218 0.47 -20.43 -9.86
N VAL A 219 0.89 -19.18 -9.65
CA VAL A 219 0.63 -18.48 -8.38
C VAL A 219 -0.85 -18.25 -8.14
N TRP A 220 -1.63 -18.03 -9.21
CA TRP A 220 -3.08 -17.94 -9.12
C TRP A 220 -3.64 -19.25 -8.57
N GLU A 221 -3.28 -20.41 -9.12
CA GLU A 221 -3.77 -21.71 -8.61
C GLU A 221 -3.28 -22.05 -7.19
N MET A 222 -2.17 -21.47 -6.73
CA MET A 222 -1.73 -21.65 -5.34
C MET A 222 -2.76 -21.15 -4.33
N ARG A 223 -3.64 -20.20 -4.68
CA ARG A 223 -4.70 -19.69 -3.79
C ARG A 223 -5.68 -20.78 -3.32
N ASP A 224 -5.94 -21.78 -4.15
CA ASP A 224 -6.99 -22.78 -3.90
C ASP A 224 -6.50 -23.96 -3.03
N LEU A 225 -5.21 -23.98 -2.67
CA LEU A 225 -4.62 -25.04 -1.84
C LEU A 225 -4.90 -24.89 -0.33
N GLU A 226 -5.64 -23.87 0.10
CA GLU A 226 -6.20 -23.79 1.46
C GLU A 226 -7.49 -24.62 1.59
N ILE A 227 -7.40 -25.94 1.44
CA ILE A 227 -8.39 -26.84 2.03
C ILE A 227 -7.66 -27.83 2.94
N GLY A 228 -7.34 -27.32 4.13
CA GLY A 228 -6.86 -28.07 5.27
C GLY A 228 -7.58 -27.65 6.53
N VAL A 229 -8.90 -27.41 6.45
CA VAL A 229 -9.72 -27.42 7.66
C VAL A 229 -9.88 -28.90 8.02
N ALA A 230 -9.16 -29.33 9.05
CA ALA A 230 -9.47 -30.60 9.70
C ALA A 230 -10.97 -30.59 10.05
N LEU A 231 -11.72 -31.53 9.45
CA LEU A 231 -13.08 -31.86 9.82
C LEU A 231 -13.12 -32.46 11.24
#